data_AF-A0A1F5GCU0-F1
#
_entry.id   AF-A0A1F5GCU0-F1
#
_cell.length_a   1.000
_cell.length_b   1.000
_cell.length_c   1.000
_cell.angle_alpha   90.00
_cell.angle_beta   90.00
_cell.angle_gamma   90.00
#
_symmetry.space_group_name_H-M   'P 1'
#
loop_
_entity.id
_entity.type
_entity.pdbx_description
1 polymer ?
#
loop_
_entity_poly.entity_id
_entity_poly.type
_entity_poly.pdbx_seq_one_letter_code
_entity_poly.pdbx_strand_id
1 'polypeptide(L)'
;MKHSRKVTNLLVKSLIILSIFIALVLIISFTFLRVDSDFTALDETSDYIEIPDYYSDIWFKGQGFPIKHELLKEGWSDLPGGGKIFILPNALTKLPYKNLEESRQWVDYINNTFHPSPAWTFNDRRRKGNYRCMAQAASTVSDWHALLLGNQLPTYKSIFTGQREQGLNFKILDSLYYQRSTQDEDNYGLNRKKLMEDPVSHTPVPYSLWGYAQILSLSTEIDPASNLRVQDYNLPITYRYKPSDFHIYSRPITIFRNKAFWEIIFKKEPKLTQNTIDAIHKHGILYAGIKARFSMLNGNLKKTRLGFIPLAFFSGHGVSIVGYIQKDGNTYFVYRETFGFANKETPESGVSYRMFPIYGFNEIYAFSQPLDINVTKLSPTEFNIVVQNAEGKNIDLAIEKEIYPDDQNVQISESNDNYFITTKNSTKVTIAKDYFFQENGDSYTVQLQ
;
A
#
# COMPACT_ATOMS: atom_id res chain seq x y z
N MET A 1 -57.56 -27.34 -11.75
CA MET A 1 -56.67 -27.24 -12.93
C MET A 1 -56.32 -25.82 -13.41
N LYS A 2 -57.16 -24.78 -13.23
CA LYS A 2 -56.84 -23.40 -13.69
C LYS A 2 -55.75 -22.66 -12.88
N HIS A 3 -55.49 -23.04 -11.62
CA HIS A 3 -54.45 -22.40 -10.79
C HIS A 3 -53.02 -22.84 -11.11
N SER A 4 -52.83 -24.11 -11.49
CA SER A 4 -51.50 -24.67 -11.82
C SER A 4 -50.89 -24.00 -13.06
N ARG A 5 -51.70 -23.66 -14.08
CA ARG A 5 -51.26 -22.95 -15.31
C ARG A 5 -50.80 -21.51 -15.08
N LYS A 6 -51.31 -20.81 -14.07
CA LYS A 6 -50.88 -19.42 -13.77
C LYS A 6 -49.50 -19.39 -13.11
N VAL A 7 -49.21 -20.36 -12.24
CA VAL A 7 -47.91 -20.46 -11.52
C VAL A 7 -46.79 -20.88 -12.47
N THR A 8 -47.05 -21.80 -13.39
CA THR A 8 -46.07 -22.19 -14.43
C THR A 8 -45.75 -21.03 -15.38
N ASN A 9 -46.74 -20.23 -15.78
CA ASN A 9 -46.50 -19.04 -16.61
C ASN A 9 -45.70 -17.95 -15.90
N LEU A 10 -45.81 -17.82 -14.57
CA LEU A 10 -45.02 -16.85 -13.80
C LEU A 10 -43.56 -17.30 -13.67
N LEU A 11 -43.34 -18.60 -13.38
CA LEU A 11 -42.00 -19.19 -13.28
C LEU A 11 -41.24 -19.12 -14.61
N VAL A 12 -41.92 -19.42 -15.73
CA VAL A 12 -41.31 -19.33 -17.07
C VAL A 12 -40.94 -17.87 -17.40
N LYS A 13 -41.79 -16.89 -17.06
CA LYS A 13 -41.47 -15.47 -17.25
C LYS A 13 -40.29 -15.02 -16.39
N SER A 14 -40.21 -15.45 -15.12
CA SER A 14 -39.06 -15.14 -14.26
C SER A 14 -37.76 -15.78 -14.76
N LEU A 15 -37.82 -17.01 -15.28
CA LEU A 15 -36.67 -17.69 -15.89
C LEU A 15 -36.21 -16.98 -17.17
N ILE A 16 -37.14 -16.50 -17.99
CA ILE A 16 -36.83 -15.72 -19.19
C ILE A 16 -36.19 -14.39 -18.81
N ILE A 17 -36.73 -13.67 -17.82
CA ILE A 17 -36.14 -12.41 -17.34
C ILE A 17 -34.75 -12.63 -16.76
N LEU A 18 -34.54 -13.67 -15.96
CA LEU A 18 -33.23 -14.03 -15.41
C LEU A 18 -32.25 -14.41 -16.53
N SER A 19 -32.71 -15.16 -17.54
CA SER A 19 -31.88 -15.55 -18.69
C SER A 19 -31.52 -14.35 -19.56
N ILE A 20 -32.45 -13.41 -19.76
CA ILE A 20 -32.20 -12.15 -20.46
C ILE A 20 -31.24 -11.29 -19.64
N PHE A 21 -31.36 -11.23 -18.32
CA PHE A 21 -30.46 -10.46 -17.46
C PHE A 21 -29.05 -11.06 -17.47
N ILE A 22 -28.92 -12.39 -17.38
CA ILE A 22 -27.65 -13.10 -17.52
C ILE A 22 -27.07 -12.87 -18.92
N ALA A 23 -27.89 -12.97 -19.98
CA ALA A 23 -27.47 -12.71 -21.34
C ALA A 23 -27.03 -11.26 -21.54
N LEU A 24 -27.72 -10.27 -20.95
CA LEU A 24 -27.33 -8.86 -20.99
C LEU A 24 -26.06 -8.59 -20.21
N VAL A 25 -25.89 -9.18 -19.03
CA VAL A 25 -24.64 -9.10 -18.26
C VAL A 25 -23.50 -9.73 -19.06
N LEU A 26 -23.73 -10.89 -19.67
CA LEU A 26 -22.76 -11.55 -20.54
C LEU A 26 -22.47 -10.71 -21.78
N ILE A 27 -23.47 -10.18 -22.47
CA ILE A 27 -23.31 -9.34 -23.66
C ILE A 27 -22.56 -8.06 -23.29
N ILE A 28 -22.96 -7.33 -22.24
CA ILE A 28 -22.22 -6.16 -21.74
C ILE A 28 -20.78 -6.55 -21.37
N SER A 29 -20.58 -7.71 -20.73
CA SER A 29 -19.24 -8.25 -20.47
C SER A 29 -18.48 -8.58 -21.76
N PHE A 30 -19.13 -9.07 -22.82
CA PHE A 30 -18.50 -9.45 -24.08
C PHE A 30 -18.19 -8.23 -24.97
N THR A 31 -19.04 -7.20 -24.98
CA THR A 31 -18.87 -6.01 -25.82
C THR A 31 -17.89 -5.00 -25.19
N PHE A 32 -17.81 -4.90 -23.86
CA PHE A 32 -16.85 -4.02 -23.17
C PHE A 32 -15.51 -4.69 -22.82
N LEU A 33 -15.39 -6.02 -22.91
CA LEU A 33 -14.15 -6.75 -22.64
C LEU A 33 -13.57 -7.36 -23.92
N ARG A 34 -13.51 -6.61 -25.03
CA ARG A 34 -12.68 -7.01 -26.17
C ARG A 34 -11.21 -6.82 -25.78
N VAL A 35 -10.69 -7.85 -25.12
CA VAL A 35 -9.27 -7.99 -24.81
C VAL A 35 -8.56 -8.39 -26.09
N ASP A 36 -8.01 -7.42 -26.81
CA ASP A 36 -6.99 -7.68 -27.84
C ASP A 36 -5.66 -7.94 -27.12
N SER A 37 -4.97 -8.98 -27.57
CA SER A 37 -4.03 -9.77 -26.77
C SER A 37 -2.58 -9.31 -26.87
N ASP A 38 -2.32 -8.02 -27.09
CA ASP A 38 -0.96 -7.52 -27.10
C ASP A 38 -0.69 -6.85 -25.75
N PHE A 39 -0.16 -7.65 -24.80
CA PHE A 39 0.51 -7.08 -23.65
C PHE A 39 1.74 -6.35 -24.19
N THR A 40 1.71 -5.02 -24.27
CA THR A 40 2.90 -4.23 -24.51
C THR A 40 3.82 -4.42 -23.31
N ALA A 41 4.84 -5.25 -23.50
CA ALA A 41 5.98 -5.27 -22.59
C ALA A 41 6.54 -3.85 -22.52
N LEU A 42 7.01 -3.44 -21.33
CA LEU A 42 7.73 -2.18 -21.19
C LEU A 42 8.80 -2.07 -22.27
N ASP A 43 8.78 -0.97 -23.03
CA ASP A 43 9.88 -0.66 -23.92
C ASP A 43 11.12 -0.32 -23.07
N GLU A 44 12.09 -1.24 -23.10
CA GLU A 44 13.34 -1.10 -22.35
C GLU A 44 14.15 0.11 -22.81
N THR A 45 13.95 0.57 -24.04
CA THR A 45 14.64 1.73 -24.60
C THR A 45 13.97 3.06 -24.27
N SER A 46 12.73 3.05 -23.78
CA SER A 46 12.03 4.28 -23.42
C SER A 46 12.68 4.97 -22.21
N ASP A 47 12.91 6.28 -22.34
CA ASP A 47 13.41 7.20 -21.33
C ASP A 47 12.28 7.97 -20.61
N TYR A 48 11.02 7.58 -20.85
CA TYR A 48 9.84 8.20 -20.25
C TYR A 48 8.86 7.17 -19.68
N ILE A 49 8.00 7.62 -18.76
CA ILE A 49 6.94 6.79 -18.18
C ILE A 49 5.81 6.68 -19.19
N GLU A 50 5.66 5.50 -19.79
CA GLU A 50 4.49 5.17 -20.60
C GLU A 50 3.26 4.99 -19.70
N ILE A 51 2.20 5.73 -19.98
CA ILE A 51 0.95 5.70 -19.21
C ILE A 51 -0.13 5.16 -20.14
N PRO A 52 -0.60 3.91 -19.92
CA PRO A 52 -1.71 3.36 -20.68
C PRO A 52 -2.99 4.17 -20.47
N ASP A 53 -3.90 4.15 -21.45
CA ASP A 53 -5.21 4.78 -21.33
C ASP A 53 -5.94 4.36 -20.05
N TYR A 54 -6.64 5.29 -19.41
CA TYR A 54 -7.28 5.07 -18.10
C TYR A 54 -8.30 3.92 -18.11
N TYR A 55 -8.93 3.65 -19.25
CA TYR A 55 -9.90 2.56 -19.44
C TYR A 55 -9.32 1.36 -20.21
N SER A 56 -8.00 1.30 -20.37
CA SER A 56 -7.31 0.21 -21.06
C SER A 56 -7.56 -1.14 -20.39
N ASP A 57 -7.58 -2.20 -21.20
CA ASP A 57 -7.75 -3.56 -20.72
C ASP A 57 -6.54 -4.07 -19.90
N ILE A 58 -5.39 -3.38 -20.01
CA ILE A 58 -4.13 -3.75 -19.34
C ILE A 58 -4.26 -3.76 -17.82
N TRP A 59 -5.12 -2.87 -17.29
CA TRP A 59 -5.45 -2.77 -15.88
C TRP A 59 -6.14 -4.04 -15.35
N PHE A 60 -6.74 -4.84 -16.23
CA PHE A 60 -7.37 -6.12 -15.89
C PHE A 60 -6.43 -7.32 -16.07
N LYS A 61 -5.28 -7.14 -16.74
CA LYS A 61 -4.33 -8.23 -17.07
C LYS A 61 -3.29 -8.50 -15.98
N GLY A 62 -2.94 -7.53 -15.13
CA GLY A 62 -1.87 -7.67 -14.11
C GLY A 62 -2.12 -6.95 -12.78
N GLN A 63 -1.19 -7.00 -11.83
CA GLN A 63 -1.34 -6.26 -10.56
C GLN A 63 -1.22 -4.73 -10.75
N GLY A 64 -0.89 -4.25 -11.95
CA GLY A 64 -0.68 -2.84 -12.28
C GLY A 64 0.33 -2.77 -13.42
N PHE A 65 0.48 -1.59 -14.02
CA PHE A 65 1.46 -1.38 -15.09
C PHE A 65 2.82 -1.06 -14.47
N PRO A 66 3.91 -1.76 -14.82
CA PRO A 66 5.20 -1.50 -14.18
C PRO A 66 5.80 -0.16 -14.58
N ILE A 67 6.58 0.41 -13.66
CA ILE A 67 7.31 1.67 -13.86
C ILE A 67 8.78 1.42 -13.53
N LYS A 68 9.65 1.93 -14.39
CA LYS A 68 11.10 1.89 -14.19
C LYS A 68 11.48 2.77 -12.99
N HIS A 69 12.21 2.22 -12.03
CA HIS A 69 12.57 2.95 -10.81
C HIS A 69 13.45 4.17 -11.08
N GLU A 70 14.29 4.14 -12.13
CA GLU A 70 15.17 5.24 -12.53
C GLU A 70 14.42 6.45 -13.09
N LEU A 71 13.16 6.27 -13.49
CA LEU A 71 12.30 7.35 -13.97
C LEU A 71 11.50 8.03 -12.85
N LEU A 72 11.59 7.52 -11.62
CA LEU A 72 10.90 8.08 -10.47
C LEU A 72 11.83 9.02 -9.69
N LYS A 73 11.26 10.12 -9.20
CA LYS A 73 11.93 11.08 -8.32
C LYS A 73 11.02 11.40 -7.13
N GLU A 74 11.59 11.46 -5.94
CA GLU A 74 10.89 11.92 -4.74
C GLU A 74 10.49 13.39 -4.87
N GLY A 75 9.34 13.75 -4.33
CA GLY A 75 8.70 15.05 -4.50
C GLY A 75 7.93 15.18 -5.82
N TRP A 76 7.65 16.41 -6.20
CA TRP A 76 6.97 16.75 -7.44
C TRP A 76 7.93 16.75 -8.63
N SER A 77 7.50 16.16 -9.75
CA SER A 77 8.16 16.33 -11.05
C SER A 77 7.15 16.35 -12.19
N ASP A 78 7.52 17.02 -13.27
CA ASP A 78 6.73 17.07 -14.50
C ASP A 78 6.99 15.83 -15.36
N LEU A 79 5.96 15.37 -16.07
CA LEU A 79 6.07 14.25 -17.00
C LEU A 79 6.35 14.71 -18.43
N PRO A 80 7.23 14.03 -19.18
CA PRO A 80 7.35 14.24 -20.62
C PRO A 80 6.00 14.07 -21.32
N GLY A 81 5.63 15.05 -22.15
CA GLY A 81 4.33 15.07 -22.84
C GLY A 81 3.16 15.54 -22.00
N GLY A 82 3.41 16.13 -20.82
CA GLY A 82 2.39 16.75 -19.98
C GLY A 82 1.89 15.86 -18.85
N GLY A 83 1.52 16.49 -17.73
CA GLY A 83 1.15 15.84 -16.48
C GLY A 83 2.20 16.02 -15.38
N LYS A 84 1.89 15.51 -14.19
CA LYS A 84 2.73 15.59 -13.00
C LYS A 84 2.79 14.26 -12.28
N ILE A 85 3.89 14.01 -11.60
CA ILE A 85 4.05 12.89 -10.68
C ILE A 85 4.49 13.43 -9.31
N PHE A 86 3.95 12.82 -8.27
CA PHE A 86 4.37 13.05 -6.89
C PHE A 86 4.74 11.70 -6.27
N ILE A 87 5.94 11.61 -5.70
CA ILE A 87 6.41 10.44 -4.93
C ILE A 87 6.81 10.91 -3.54
N LEU A 88 6.41 10.15 -2.52
CA LEU A 88 6.74 10.45 -1.13
C LEU A 88 8.27 10.47 -0.90
N PRO A 89 8.77 11.33 0.00
CA PRO A 89 10.14 11.33 0.45
C PRO A 89 10.49 9.99 1.09
N ASN A 90 11.77 9.63 1.08
CA ASN A 90 12.33 8.38 1.59
C ASN A 90 11.85 7.10 0.85
N ALA A 91 10.81 7.17 0.00
CA ALA A 91 10.21 5.99 -0.64
C ALA A 91 11.11 5.33 -1.68
N LEU A 92 11.98 6.10 -2.33
CA LEU A 92 12.95 5.64 -3.33
C LEU A 92 14.35 5.51 -2.72
N THR A 93 14.73 6.45 -1.86
CA THR A 93 16.12 6.65 -1.42
C THR A 93 16.51 5.91 -0.15
N LYS A 94 15.59 5.77 0.82
CA LYS A 94 15.91 5.23 2.15
C LYS A 94 15.13 3.95 2.51
N LEU A 95 13.95 3.75 1.92
CA LEU A 95 13.08 2.63 2.25
C LEU A 95 13.65 1.31 1.67
N PRO A 96 14.00 0.30 2.48
CA PRO A 96 14.72 -0.88 2.03
C PRO A 96 13.83 -1.88 1.29
N TYR A 97 14.42 -2.62 0.33
CA TYR A 97 13.76 -3.78 -0.29
C TYR A 97 13.96 -5.02 0.57
N LYS A 98 12.90 -5.81 0.73
CA LYS A 98 12.93 -7.07 1.46
C LYS A 98 12.85 -8.21 0.46
N ASN A 99 13.84 -9.10 0.49
CA ASN A 99 13.93 -10.21 -0.46
C ASN A 99 13.18 -11.45 0.07
N LEU A 100 12.52 -12.18 -0.82
CA LEU A 100 11.88 -13.48 -0.53
C LEU A 100 12.50 -14.62 -1.33
N GLU A 101 13.61 -14.40 -2.00
CA GLU A 101 14.29 -15.44 -2.76
C GLU A 101 15.06 -16.36 -1.81
N GLU A 102 14.53 -17.55 -1.57
CA GLU A 102 15.27 -18.59 -0.85
C GLU A 102 16.27 -19.29 -1.75
N SER A 103 17.37 -19.75 -1.17
CA SER A 103 18.26 -20.72 -1.82
C SER A 103 17.94 -22.13 -1.34
N ARG A 104 18.26 -23.14 -2.17
CA ARG A 104 18.15 -24.55 -1.77
C ARG A 104 18.93 -24.82 -0.48
N GLN A 105 20.15 -24.29 -0.39
CA GLN A 105 21.01 -24.40 0.79
C GLN A 105 20.32 -23.87 2.05
N TRP A 106 19.60 -22.75 1.92
CA TRP A 106 18.88 -22.16 3.05
C TRP A 106 17.65 -22.98 3.45
N VAL A 107 16.87 -23.47 2.49
CA VAL A 107 15.74 -24.38 2.77
C VAL A 107 16.23 -25.66 3.48
N ASP A 108 17.33 -26.24 3.01
CA ASP A 108 17.94 -27.42 3.64
C ASP A 108 18.41 -27.10 5.06
N TYR A 109 19.00 -25.92 5.29
CA TYR A 109 19.34 -25.44 6.63
C TYR A 109 18.11 -25.33 7.55
N ILE A 110 17.01 -24.75 7.07
CA ILE A 110 15.77 -24.62 7.85
C ILE A 110 15.24 -26.00 8.24
N ASN A 111 15.17 -26.93 7.29
CA ASN A 111 14.69 -28.28 7.53
C ASN A 111 15.55 -29.06 8.54
N ASN A 112 16.88 -28.91 8.45
CA ASN A 112 17.82 -29.59 9.32
C ASN A 112 17.90 -28.96 10.73
N THR A 113 17.66 -27.65 10.85
CA THR A 113 17.80 -26.94 12.13
C THR A 113 16.50 -26.93 12.93
N PHE A 114 15.38 -26.73 12.25
CA PHE A 114 14.09 -26.46 12.90
C PHE A 114 13.08 -27.59 12.76
N HIS A 115 13.33 -28.56 11.87
CA HIS A 115 12.47 -29.71 11.61
C HIS A 115 10.96 -29.37 11.49
N PRO A 116 10.57 -28.40 10.62
CA PRO A 116 9.17 -28.03 10.45
C PRO A 116 8.34 -29.23 9.95
N SER A 117 7.06 -29.24 10.31
CA SER A 117 6.10 -30.25 9.87
C SER A 117 4.86 -29.57 9.23
N PRO A 118 4.68 -29.64 7.89
CA PRO A 118 5.54 -30.35 6.94
C PRO A 118 6.88 -29.64 6.70
N ALA A 119 7.87 -30.39 6.21
CA ALA A 119 9.18 -29.86 5.86
C ALA A 119 9.07 -28.80 4.76
N TRP A 120 9.88 -27.76 4.83
CA TRP A 120 9.93 -26.75 3.80
C TRP A 120 10.37 -27.36 2.46
N THR A 121 9.77 -26.89 1.38
CA THR A 121 10.07 -27.37 0.03
C THR A 121 10.77 -26.28 -0.77
N PHE A 122 11.97 -26.55 -1.29
CA PHE A 122 12.61 -25.60 -2.18
C PHE A 122 11.82 -25.50 -3.47
N ASN A 123 11.42 -24.27 -3.81
CA ASN A 123 10.70 -23.97 -5.04
C ASN A 123 11.67 -23.32 -6.04
N ASP A 124 12.04 -24.07 -7.08
CA ASP A 124 12.90 -23.58 -8.17
C ASP A 124 12.15 -22.69 -9.17
N ARG A 125 10.82 -22.56 -9.02
CA ARG A 125 9.99 -21.68 -9.82
C ARG A 125 9.81 -20.33 -9.14
N ARG A 126 9.98 -19.28 -9.94
CA ARG A 126 9.71 -17.86 -9.63
C ARG A 126 8.77 -17.65 -8.44
N ARG A 127 9.30 -17.25 -7.28
CA ARG A 127 8.48 -16.67 -6.21
C ARG A 127 8.14 -15.25 -6.61
N LYS A 128 6.95 -15.05 -7.17
CA LYS A 128 6.37 -13.70 -7.27
C LYS A 128 5.94 -13.15 -5.90
N GLY A 129 6.67 -13.42 -4.81
CA GLY A 129 6.42 -13.01 -3.40
C GLY A 129 4.98 -13.02 -2.87
N ASN A 130 4.05 -13.68 -3.55
CA ASN A 130 2.61 -13.46 -3.46
C ASN A 130 1.99 -14.01 -2.16
N TYR A 131 2.71 -14.86 -1.45
CA TYR A 131 2.19 -15.52 -0.25
C TYR A 131 2.42 -14.72 1.04
N ARG A 132 3.25 -13.67 0.98
CA ARG A 132 3.66 -12.83 2.13
C ARG A 132 3.55 -11.32 1.89
N CYS A 133 2.96 -10.96 0.74
CA CYS A 133 2.82 -9.58 0.28
C CYS A 133 2.18 -8.64 1.30
N MET A 134 1.11 -9.05 1.98
CA MET A 134 0.40 -8.20 2.95
C MET A 134 1.30 -7.81 4.14
N ALA A 135 1.97 -8.78 4.76
CA ALA A 135 2.90 -8.51 5.85
C ALA A 135 4.09 -7.66 5.40
N GLN A 136 4.62 -7.91 4.20
CA GLN A 136 5.71 -7.11 3.66
C GLN A 136 5.29 -5.66 3.38
N ALA A 137 4.14 -5.45 2.76
CA ALA A 137 3.59 -4.12 2.52
C ALA A 137 3.27 -3.40 3.85
N ALA A 138 2.74 -4.10 4.85
CA ALA A 138 2.54 -3.55 6.19
C ALA A 138 3.88 -3.16 6.85
N SER A 139 4.91 -4.00 6.71
CA SER A 139 6.24 -3.66 7.22
C SER A 139 6.88 -2.48 6.48
N THR A 140 6.60 -2.34 5.18
CA THR A 140 7.06 -1.21 4.35
C THR A 140 6.42 0.09 4.80
N VAL A 141 5.12 0.05 5.16
CA VAL A 141 4.40 1.19 5.75
C VAL A 141 5.01 1.59 7.09
N SER A 142 5.26 0.61 7.97
CA SER A 142 5.94 0.82 9.25
C SER A 142 7.33 1.44 9.08
N ASP A 143 8.15 0.90 8.17
CA ASP A 143 9.50 1.39 7.92
C ASP A 143 9.51 2.82 7.37
N TRP A 144 8.57 3.16 6.49
CA TRP A 144 8.46 4.51 5.97
C TRP A 144 8.09 5.50 7.07
N HIS A 145 7.17 5.13 7.98
CA HIS A 145 6.86 5.97 9.13
C HIS A 145 8.03 6.10 10.10
N ALA A 146 8.80 5.03 10.32
CA ALA A 146 10.04 5.12 11.11
C ALA A 146 11.01 6.13 10.50
N LEU A 147 11.22 6.08 9.18
CA LEU A 147 12.08 7.01 8.45
C LEU A 147 11.55 8.45 8.51
N LEU A 148 10.24 8.64 8.40
CA LEU A 148 9.61 9.95 8.55
C LEU A 148 9.85 10.53 9.96
N LEU A 149 9.81 9.70 11.00
CA LEU A 149 10.11 10.09 12.38
C LEU A 149 11.63 10.23 12.64
N GLY A 150 12.45 10.19 11.59
CA GLY A 150 13.91 10.29 11.66
C GLY A 150 14.58 9.09 12.31
N ASN A 151 13.87 7.98 12.51
CA ASN A 151 14.40 6.80 13.18
C ASN A 151 15.29 5.98 12.25
N GLN A 152 16.31 5.35 12.84
CA GLN A 152 17.10 4.34 12.14
C GLN A 152 16.31 3.04 12.06
N LEU A 153 16.33 2.41 10.90
CA LEU A 153 15.70 1.12 10.71
C LEU A 153 16.55 0.01 11.37
N PRO A 154 15.96 -0.86 12.21
CA PRO A 154 16.69 -1.95 12.82
C PRO A 154 17.15 -2.95 11.75
N THR A 155 18.16 -3.77 12.08
CA THR A 155 18.59 -4.88 11.23
C THR A 155 18.13 -6.21 11.82
N TYR A 156 17.65 -7.13 10.99
CA TYR A 156 17.29 -8.49 11.39
C TYR A 156 17.85 -9.52 10.41
N LYS A 157 17.94 -10.78 10.84
CA LYS A 157 18.26 -11.90 9.95
C LYS A 157 16.95 -12.48 9.42
N SER A 158 16.75 -12.42 8.11
CA SER A 158 15.56 -12.96 7.45
C SER A 158 15.49 -14.47 7.59
N ILE A 159 14.34 -15.00 8.01
CA ILE A 159 14.14 -16.45 8.08
C ILE A 159 13.94 -17.07 6.70
N PHE A 160 13.58 -16.26 5.70
CA PHE A 160 13.39 -16.74 4.33
C PHE A 160 14.72 -16.83 3.59
N THR A 161 15.56 -15.80 3.67
CA THR A 161 16.80 -15.77 2.86
C THR A 161 18.06 -16.09 3.66
N GLY A 162 18.00 -15.99 4.99
CA GLY A 162 19.17 -16.04 5.87
C GLY A 162 20.04 -14.79 5.84
N GLN A 163 19.72 -13.81 4.98
CA GLN A 163 20.45 -12.57 4.83
C GLN A 163 20.07 -11.57 5.92
N ARG A 164 20.93 -10.56 6.13
CA ARG A 164 20.59 -9.41 6.98
C ARG A 164 19.74 -8.43 6.16
N GLU A 165 18.57 -8.11 6.68
CA GLU A 165 17.62 -7.14 6.10
C GLU A 165 17.41 -5.99 7.09
N GLN A 166 16.94 -4.85 6.58
CA GLN A 166 16.63 -3.66 7.37
C GLN A 166 15.12 -3.43 7.50
N GLY A 167 14.73 -2.79 8.59
CA GLY A 167 13.33 -2.44 8.91
C GLY A 167 12.66 -3.46 9.82
N LEU A 168 11.34 -3.32 9.96
CA LEU A 168 10.49 -4.20 10.73
C LEU A 168 10.50 -5.61 10.14
N ASN A 169 10.84 -6.61 10.95
CA ASN A 169 10.75 -8.00 10.54
C ASN A 169 9.28 -8.39 10.32
N PHE A 170 8.88 -8.51 9.05
CA PHE A 170 7.49 -8.81 8.68
C PHE A 170 7.00 -10.17 9.20
N LYS A 171 7.90 -11.08 9.61
CA LYS A 171 7.51 -12.32 10.31
C LYS A 171 6.86 -12.09 11.66
N ILE A 172 7.15 -10.98 12.33
CA ILE A 172 6.44 -10.58 13.56
C ILE A 172 4.96 -10.34 13.22
N LEU A 173 4.71 -9.56 12.16
CA LEU A 173 3.35 -9.24 11.70
C LEU A 173 2.60 -10.50 11.27
N ASP A 174 3.23 -11.38 10.50
CA ASP A 174 2.65 -12.66 10.12
C ASP A 174 2.29 -13.50 11.34
N SER A 175 3.22 -13.66 12.29
CA SER A 175 3.02 -14.50 13.47
C SER A 175 1.87 -13.97 14.33
N LEU A 176 1.76 -12.64 14.48
CA LEU A 176 0.64 -12.00 15.16
C LEU A 176 -0.68 -12.22 14.42
N TYR A 177 -0.68 -12.13 13.09
CA TYR A 177 -1.86 -12.41 12.28
C TYR A 177 -2.33 -13.86 12.49
N TYR A 178 -1.43 -14.83 12.44
CA TYR A 178 -1.76 -16.22 12.67
C TYR A 178 -2.29 -16.47 14.09
N GLN A 179 -1.67 -15.88 15.10
CA GLN A 179 -2.14 -15.97 16.47
C GLN A 179 -3.58 -15.44 16.59
N ARG A 180 -3.85 -14.24 16.06
CA ARG A 180 -5.18 -13.61 16.08
C ARG A 180 -6.22 -14.35 15.24
N SER A 181 -5.82 -15.01 14.16
CA SER A 181 -6.72 -15.83 13.33
C SER A 181 -7.38 -16.99 14.09
N THR A 182 -6.78 -17.45 15.19
CA THR A 182 -7.38 -18.49 16.03
C THR A 182 -8.46 -17.94 16.97
N GLN A 183 -8.50 -16.62 17.13
CA GLN A 183 -9.38 -15.90 18.05
C GLN A 183 -10.50 -15.16 17.31
N ASP A 184 -10.21 -14.63 16.10
CA ASP A 184 -11.10 -13.80 15.31
C ASP A 184 -10.88 -14.08 13.80
N GLU A 185 -11.60 -15.06 13.27
CA GLU A 185 -11.48 -15.47 11.86
C GLU A 185 -12.08 -14.43 10.89
N ASP A 186 -13.02 -13.59 11.34
CA ASP A 186 -13.67 -12.60 10.49
C ASP A 186 -12.71 -11.45 10.14
N ASN A 187 -11.90 -11.00 11.11
CA ASN A 187 -10.90 -9.95 10.87
C ASN A 187 -9.54 -10.48 10.44
N TYR A 188 -9.20 -11.71 10.85
CA TYR A 188 -7.89 -12.35 10.59
C TYR A 188 -8.05 -13.65 9.79
N GLY A 189 -8.89 -13.60 8.76
CA GLY A 189 -9.18 -14.75 7.91
C GLY A 189 -7.92 -15.37 7.30
N LEU A 190 -7.84 -16.70 7.38
CA LEU A 190 -6.81 -17.51 6.73
C LEU A 190 -7.46 -18.37 5.67
N ASN A 191 -6.76 -18.60 4.55
CA ASN A 191 -7.25 -19.52 3.53
C ASN A 191 -7.07 -21.00 3.97
N ARG A 192 -7.79 -21.41 5.03
CA ARG A 192 -7.63 -22.73 5.69
C ARG A 192 -8.17 -23.90 4.87
N LYS A 193 -9.03 -23.66 3.89
CA LYS A 193 -9.66 -24.72 3.05
C LYS A 193 -8.76 -25.23 1.92
N LYS A 194 -7.43 -25.28 2.13
CA LYS A 194 -6.41 -25.76 1.16
C LYS A 194 -6.41 -25.08 -0.22
N LEU A 195 -7.08 -23.93 -0.39
CA LEU A 195 -7.12 -23.30 -1.71
C LEU A 195 -5.80 -22.59 -2.05
N MET A 196 -5.09 -22.03 -1.05
CA MET A 196 -3.74 -21.45 -1.22
C MET A 196 -2.91 -21.53 0.08
N GLU A 197 -1.80 -22.26 0.05
CA GLU A 197 -0.73 -22.25 1.04
C GLU A 197 0.55 -21.72 0.39
N ASP A 198 1.48 -21.18 1.21
CA ASP A 198 2.83 -20.90 0.75
C ASP A 198 3.50 -22.22 0.32
N PRO A 199 3.93 -22.38 -0.94
CA PRO A 199 4.47 -23.65 -1.46
C PRO A 199 5.81 -24.03 -0.85
N VAL A 200 6.51 -23.09 -0.19
CA VAL A 200 7.78 -23.35 0.48
C VAL A 200 7.54 -23.73 1.93
N SER A 201 6.85 -22.87 2.69
CA SER A 201 6.66 -23.06 4.13
C SER A 201 5.39 -23.82 4.51
N HIS A 202 4.51 -24.13 3.56
CA HIS A 202 3.22 -24.83 3.73
C HIS A 202 2.27 -24.19 4.75
N THR A 203 2.42 -22.90 4.91
CA THR A 203 1.64 -22.07 5.83
C THR A 203 0.45 -21.47 5.10
N PRO A 204 -0.74 -21.39 5.70
CA PRO A 204 -1.92 -20.79 5.08
C PRO A 204 -1.68 -19.33 4.72
N VAL A 205 -2.15 -18.90 3.55
CA VAL A 205 -1.96 -17.52 3.09
C VAL A 205 -2.97 -16.59 3.78
N PRO A 206 -2.52 -15.51 4.44
CA PRO A 206 -3.39 -14.44 4.95
C PRO A 206 -4.08 -13.68 3.81
N TYR A 207 -5.33 -13.25 4.01
CA TYR A 207 -6.08 -12.51 2.98
C TYR A 207 -6.82 -11.25 3.49
N SER A 208 -6.69 -10.91 4.77
CA SER A 208 -7.29 -9.69 5.34
C SER A 208 -6.24 -8.59 5.46
N LEU A 209 -6.30 -7.59 4.58
CA LEU A 209 -5.45 -6.41 4.73
C LEU A 209 -5.80 -5.64 6.02
N TRP A 210 -7.10 -5.61 6.37
CA TRP A 210 -7.60 -5.03 7.62
C TRP A 210 -6.94 -5.62 8.87
N GLY A 211 -6.76 -6.94 8.92
CA GLY A 211 -6.11 -7.60 10.08
C GLY A 211 -4.68 -7.11 10.29
N TYR A 212 -3.91 -6.93 9.22
CA TYR A 212 -2.57 -6.33 9.32
C TYR A 212 -2.62 -4.84 9.70
N ALA A 213 -3.60 -4.09 9.20
CA ALA A 213 -3.76 -2.68 9.58
C ALA A 213 -4.02 -2.55 11.09
N GLN A 214 -4.85 -3.43 11.67
CA GLN A 214 -5.07 -3.49 13.11
C GLN A 214 -3.81 -3.89 13.90
N ILE A 215 -3.02 -4.84 13.39
CA ILE A 215 -1.74 -5.22 14.01
C ILE A 215 -0.75 -4.05 14.02
N LEU A 216 -0.65 -3.29 12.92
CA LEU A 216 0.20 -2.10 12.88
C LEU A 216 -0.18 -1.08 13.96
N SER A 217 -1.48 -0.90 14.23
CA SER A 217 -1.97 0.04 15.25
C SER A 217 -1.91 -0.46 16.70
N LEU A 218 -1.16 -1.54 16.97
CA LEU A 218 -1.10 -2.18 18.29
C LEU A 218 -0.71 -1.24 19.44
N SER A 219 0.10 -0.21 19.17
CA SER A 219 0.51 0.77 20.19
C SER A 219 -0.63 1.67 20.66
N THR A 220 -1.80 1.64 20.00
CA THR A 220 -3.01 2.36 20.43
C THR A 220 -3.89 1.56 21.39
N GLU A 221 -3.61 0.27 21.53
CA GLU A 221 -4.38 -0.67 22.36
C GLU A 221 -3.57 -1.17 23.55
N ILE A 222 -2.25 -1.26 23.39
CA ILE A 222 -1.32 -1.82 24.37
C ILE A 222 -0.21 -0.79 24.62
N ASP A 223 0.32 -0.74 25.85
CA ASP A 223 1.48 0.08 26.19
C ASP A 223 2.61 -0.06 25.13
N PRO A 224 2.99 1.03 24.45
CA PRO A 224 3.99 1.01 23.39
C PRO A 224 5.34 0.43 23.80
N ALA A 225 5.72 0.54 25.08
CA ALA A 225 7.01 0.08 25.59
C ALA A 225 7.02 -1.39 26.03
N SER A 226 5.86 -2.05 26.03
CA SER A 226 5.70 -3.42 26.52
C SER A 226 6.51 -4.42 25.69
N ASN A 227 7.34 -5.23 26.36
CA ASN A 227 8.15 -6.26 25.72
C ASN A 227 7.32 -7.55 25.54
N LEU A 228 6.80 -7.75 24.33
CA LEU A 228 5.93 -8.85 23.98
C LEU A 228 6.67 -9.94 23.21
N ARG A 229 6.02 -11.09 23.08
CA ARG A 229 6.52 -12.25 22.35
C ARG A 229 5.42 -12.86 21.49
N VAL A 230 5.80 -13.31 20.30
CA VAL A 230 4.92 -14.07 19.41
C VAL A 230 5.68 -15.25 18.83
N GLN A 231 5.01 -16.41 18.82
CA GLN A 231 5.57 -17.64 18.28
C GLN A 231 5.34 -17.69 16.76
N ASP A 232 6.37 -18.08 16.00
CA ASP A 232 6.21 -18.36 14.57
C ASP A 232 5.16 -19.47 14.36
N TYR A 233 4.40 -19.36 13.28
CA TYR A 233 3.28 -20.26 13.01
C TYR A 233 3.71 -21.71 12.78
N ASN A 234 4.84 -21.94 12.10
CA ASN A 234 5.29 -23.29 11.73
C ASN A 234 6.75 -23.59 12.10
N LEU A 235 7.42 -22.69 12.82
CA LEU A 235 8.80 -22.87 13.28
C LEU A 235 8.87 -22.72 14.80
N PRO A 236 9.80 -23.41 15.48
CA PRO A 236 10.05 -23.25 16.91
C PRO A 236 10.86 -21.96 17.21
N ILE A 237 10.46 -20.84 16.60
CA ILE A 237 11.10 -19.52 16.74
C ILE A 237 10.13 -18.59 17.47
N THR A 238 10.60 -17.93 18.52
CA THR A 238 9.84 -16.88 19.20
C THR A 238 10.43 -15.52 18.83
N TYR A 239 9.62 -14.64 18.27
CA TYR A 239 9.99 -13.25 18.02
C TYR A 239 9.66 -12.38 19.24
N ARG A 240 10.52 -11.42 19.52
CA ARG A 240 10.29 -10.35 20.50
C ARG A 240 9.97 -9.06 19.77
N TYR A 241 9.04 -8.30 20.30
CA TYR A 241 8.65 -7.01 19.74
C TYR A 241 8.09 -6.11 20.83
N LYS A 242 8.16 -4.80 20.59
CA LYS A 242 7.36 -3.79 21.29
C LYS A 242 6.36 -3.21 20.31
N PRO A 243 5.15 -2.84 20.72
CA PRO A 243 4.22 -2.14 19.82
C PRO A 243 4.81 -0.85 19.23
N SER A 244 5.71 -0.17 19.94
CA SER A 244 6.46 0.99 19.42
C SER A 244 7.36 0.67 18.21
N ASP A 245 7.80 -0.59 18.05
CA ASP A 245 8.67 -1.00 16.94
C ASP A 245 7.93 -0.94 15.58
N PHE A 246 6.61 -0.77 15.60
CA PHE A 246 5.80 -0.64 14.38
C PHE A 246 5.71 0.82 13.90
N HIS A 247 6.12 1.79 14.72
CA HIS A 247 6.15 3.21 14.37
C HIS A 247 4.80 3.77 13.86
N ILE A 248 3.70 3.16 14.31
CA ILE A 248 2.32 3.58 14.04
C ILE A 248 1.64 3.83 15.38
N TYR A 249 1.26 5.08 15.63
CA TYR A 249 0.65 5.51 16.90
C TYR A 249 -0.82 5.92 16.76
N SER A 250 -1.44 5.59 15.63
CA SER A 250 -2.84 5.88 15.36
C SER A 250 -3.61 4.60 15.03
N ARG A 251 -4.92 4.65 15.23
CA ARG A 251 -5.81 3.65 14.65
C ARG A 251 -5.80 3.76 13.11
N PRO A 252 -6.10 2.67 12.38
CA PRO A 252 -6.14 2.70 10.93
C PRO A 252 -7.29 3.58 10.44
N ILE A 253 -6.99 4.48 9.52
CA ILE A 253 -7.99 5.32 8.86
C ILE A 253 -8.38 4.63 7.55
N THR A 254 -9.65 4.27 7.42
CA THR A 254 -10.15 3.64 6.19
C THR A 254 -10.46 4.72 5.16
N ILE A 255 -9.71 4.74 4.05
CA ILE A 255 -10.01 5.61 2.90
C ILE A 255 -11.19 5.01 2.13
N PHE A 256 -11.11 3.71 1.84
CA PHE A 256 -12.26 2.90 1.43
C PHE A 256 -11.99 1.42 1.60
N ARG A 257 -13.06 0.62 1.51
CA ARG A 257 -13.03 -0.83 1.58
C ARG A 257 -14.17 -1.44 0.77
N ASN A 258 -13.88 -2.55 0.08
CA ASN A 258 -14.85 -3.41 -0.61
C ASN A 258 -15.77 -2.70 -1.61
N LYS A 259 -15.26 -1.67 -2.29
CA LYS A 259 -16.00 -0.99 -3.37
C LYS A 259 -15.93 -1.83 -4.64
N ALA A 260 -17.07 -2.16 -5.24
CA ALA A 260 -17.06 -2.92 -6.49
C ALA A 260 -16.44 -2.07 -7.61
N PHE A 261 -15.60 -2.67 -8.46
CA PHE A 261 -14.85 -1.91 -9.46
C PHE A 261 -15.78 -1.17 -10.45
N TRP A 262 -16.91 -1.78 -10.81
CA TRP A 262 -17.94 -1.16 -11.65
C TRP A 262 -18.54 0.11 -11.04
N GLU A 263 -18.67 0.17 -9.71
CA GLU A 263 -19.16 1.38 -9.05
C GLU A 263 -18.17 2.53 -9.25
N ILE A 264 -16.88 2.24 -9.13
CA ILE A 264 -15.82 3.25 -9.28
C ILE A 264 -15.73 3.74 -10.73
N ILE A 265 -15.79 2.81 -11.70
CA ILE A 265 -15.70 3.14 -13.13
C ILE A 265 -16.95 3.87 -13.64
N PHE A 266 -18.15 3.31 -13.42
CA PHE A 266 -19.37 3.83 -14.03
C PHE A 266 -19.96 5.03 -13.28
N LYS A 267 -19.81 5.10 -11.96
CA LYS A 267 -20.26 6.29 -11.23
C LYS A 267 -19.26 7.43 -11.34
N LYS A 268 -18.06 7.17 -11.89
CA LYS A 268 -16.89 8.07 -11.91
C LYS A 268 -16.78 8.71 -10.54
N GLU A 269 -16.17 8.06 -9.57
CA GLU A 269 -16.08 8.56 -8.18
C GLU A 269 -14.85 9.49 -8.00
N PRO A 270 -14.84 10.76 -8.48
CA PRO A 270 -13.66 11.62 -8.35
C PRO A 270 -13.33 11.87 -6.88
N LYS A 271 -14.34 11.81 -6.01
CA LYS A 271 -14.16 11.92 -4.56
C LYS A 271 -13.27 10.82 -4.01
N LEU A 272 -13.34 9.59 -4.53
CA LEU A 272 -12.49 8.50 -4.05
C LEU A 272 -11.03 8.72 -4.42
N THR A 273 -10.79 9.11 -5.67
CA THR A 273 -9.46 9.49 -6.16
C THR A 273 -8.90 10.65 -5.34
N GLN A 274 -9.70 11.71 -5.15
CA GLN A 274 -9.28 12.88 -4.39
C GLN A 274 -9.01 12.55 -2.92
N ASN A 275 -9.89 11.80 -2.25
CA ASN A 275 -9.67 11.35 -0.88
C ASN A 275 -8.36 10.55 -0.73
N THR A 276 -7.99 9.78 -1.75
CA THR A 276 -6.75 9.00 -1.73
C THR A 276 -5.53 9.90 -1.94
N ILE A 277 -5.61 10.90 -2.84
CA ILE A 277 -4.58 11.94 -2.98
C ILE A 277 -4.41 12.70 -1.65
N ASP A 278 -5.51 13.17 -1.08
CA ASP A 278 -5.52 13.91 0.18
C ASP A 278 -4.94 13.06 1.32
N ALA A 279 -5.22 11.76 1.33
CA ALA A 279 -4.63 10.83 2.29
C ALA A 279 -3.11 10.66 2.10
N ILE A 280 -2.60 10.62 0.86
CA ILE A 280 -1.15 10.56 0.60
C ILE A 280 -0.46 11.79 1.19
N HIS A 281 -1.01 12.98 0.96
CA HIS A 281 -0.46 14.20 1.52
C HIS A 281 -0.61 14.23 3.05
N LYS A 282 -1.80 13.93 3.57
CA LYS A 282 -2.09 14.04 5.00
C LYS A 282 -1.37 12.98 5.85
N HIS A 283 -1.25 11.76 5.36
CA HIS A 283 -0.82 10.59 6.14
C HIS A 283 0.45 9.94 5.59
N GLY A 284 0.89 10.30 4.40
CA GLY A 284 2.03 9.69 3.73
C GLY A 284 1.69 8.35 3.08
N ILE A 285 2.53 7.36 3.34
CA ILE A 285 2.41 6.06 2.66
C ILE A 285 1.07 5.40 3.00
N LEU A 286 0.38 4.86 1.99
CA LEU A 286 -0.89 4.17 2.20
C LEU A 286 -0.74 2.67 2.07
N TYR A 287 -1.38 1.92 2.97
CA TYR A 287 -1.43 0.47 2.92
C TYR A 287 -2.64 0.03 2.08
N ALA A 288 -2.40 -0.66 0.97
CA ALA A 288 -3.45 -0.93 -0.02
C ALA A 288 -3.52 -2.40 -0.44
N GLY A 289 -4.74 -2.84 -0.73
CA GLY A 289 -5.05 -4.19 -1.15
C GLY A 289 -5.49 -4.17 -2.60
N ILE A 290 -4.85 -4.95 -3.45
CA ILE A 290 -5.24 -5.11 -4.85
C ILE A 290 -6.30 -6.20 -4.95
N LYS A 291 -7.36 -5.94 -5.74
CA LYS A 291 -8.47 -6.89 -5.90
C LYS A 291 -7.98 -8.25 -6.39
N ALA A 292 -8.39 -9.30 -5.66
CA ALA A 292 -8.26 -10.67 -6.14
C ALA A 292 -9.06 -10.86 -7.43
N ARG A 293 -8.64 -11.83 -8.24
CA ARG A 293 -9.30 -12.15 -9.51
C ARG A 293 -9.84 -13.56 -9.50
N PHE A 294 -10.87 -13.82 -10.30
CA PHE A 294 -11.40 -15.19 -10.48
C PHE A 294 -10.33 -16.18 -10.96
N SER A 295 -9.32 -15.73 -11.70
CA SER A 295 -8.18 -16.57 -12.10
C SER A 295 -7.36 -17.11 -10.93
N MET A 296 -7.43 -16.49 -9.75
CA MET A 296 -6.77 -16.98 -8.54
C MET A 296 -7.49 -18.17 -7.89
N LEU A 297 -8.77 -18.42 -8.22
CA LEU A 297 -9.59 -19.47 -7.59
C LEU A 297 -9.37 -20.89 -8.17
N ASN A 298 -8.18 -21.20 -8.71
CA ASN A 298 -7.79 -22.53 -9.21
C ASN A 298 -8.87 -23.25 -10.06
N GLY A 299 -9.35 -22.60 -11.13
CA GLY A 299 -10.32 -23.20 -12.07
C GLY A 299 -10.01 -22.97 -13.55
N ASN A 300 -10.85 -23.56 -14.42
CA ASN A 300 -10.78 -23.49 -15.90
C ASN A 300 -10.88 -22.06 -16.48
N LEU A 301 -11.08 -21.05 -15.64
CA LEU A 301 -11.22 -19.64 -16.02
C LEU A 301 -9.89 -18.87 -16.04
N LYS A 302 -8.77 -19.48 -15.66
CA LYS A 302 -7.44 -18.83 -15.57
C LYS A 302 -6.98 -18.08 -16.82
N LYS A 303 -7.42 -18.52 -18.00
CA LYS A 303 -7.07 -17.92 -19.30
C LYS A 303 -8.28 -17.30 -20.00
N THR A 304 -9.41 -17.18 -19.31
CA THR A 304 -10.64 -16.63 -19.89
C THR A 304 -10.83 -15.19 -19.44
N ARG A 305 -11.60 -14.41 -20.22
CA ARG A 305 -11.96 -13.02 -19.88
C ARG A 305 -12.67 -12.91 -18.52
N LEU A 306 -13.43 -13.94 -18.15
CA LEU A 306 -14.06 -14.04 -16.83
C LEU A 306 -13.05 -14.19 -15.69
N GLY A 307 -11.89 -14.83 -15.95
CA GLY A 307 -10.80 -14.95 -14.99
C GLY A 307 -10.16 -13.63 -14.60
N PHE A 308 -10.29 -12.59 -15.43
CA PHE A 308 -9.73 -11.26 -15.16
C PHE A 308 -10.66 -10.32 -14.40
N ILE A 309 -11.92 -10.74 -14.14
CA ILE A 309 -12.88 -9.94 -13.40
C ILE A 309 -12.42 -9.79 -11.93
N PRO A 310 -12.25 -8.55 -11.44
CA PRO A 310 -11.91 -8.29 -10.04
C PRO A 310 -13.05 -8.68 -9.09
N LEU A 311 -12.72 -9.33 -7.98
CA LEU A 311 -13.65 -9.64 -6.90
C LEU A 311 -13.78 -8.42 -5.97
N ALA A 312 -15.00 -8.11 -5.55
CA ALA A 312 -15.30 -6.90 -4.78
C ALA A 312 -15.01 -7.01 -3.26
N PHE A 313 -14.61 -8.19 -2.77
CA PHE A 313 -14.57 -8.50 -1.33
C PHE A 313 -13.26 -9.14 -0.86
N PHE A 314 -12.31 -9.37 -1.77
CA PHE A 314 -11.06 -10.06 -1.43
C PHE A 314 -9.88 -9.28 -1.99
N SER A 315 -8.94 -8.94 -1.12
CA SER A 315 -7.62 -8.46 -1.51
C SER A 315 -6.75 -9.67 -1.80
N GLY A 316 -6.31 -9.81 -3.05
CA GLY A 316 -5.45 -10.93 -3.47
C GLY A 316 -3.96 -10.64 -3.24
N HIS A 317 -3.63 -9.37 -2.97
CA HIS A 317 -2.26 -8.89 -2.92
C HIS A 317 -2.18 -7.58 -2.11
N GLY A 318 -1.17 -7.45 -1.24
CA GLY A 318 -0.92 -6.24 -0.45
C GLY A 318 0.26 -5.43 -1.00
N VAL A 319 0.10 -4.12 -1.06
CA VAL A 319 1.09 -3.16 -1.58
C VAL A 319 1.12 -1.87 -0.75
N SER A 320 2.13 -1.04 -0.97
CA SER A 320 2.25 0.27 -0.32
C SER A 320 2.19 1.37 -1.39
N ILE A 321 1.15 2.19 -1.39
CA ILE A 321 1.04 3.34 -2.31
C ILE A 321 1.98 4.43 -1.81
N VAL A 322 2.90 4.83 -2.68
CA VAL A 322 3.99 5.77 -2.38
C VAL A 322 3.85 7.10 -3.11
N GLY A 323 2.80 7.27 -3.91
CA GLY A 323 2.61 8.47 -4.71
C GLY A 323 1.55 8.29 -5.78
N TYR A 324 1.51 9.23 -6.72
CA TYR A 324 0.56 9.20 -7.82
C TYR A 324 1.04 10.02 -9.01
N ILE A 325 0.43 9.73 -10.16
CA ILE A 325 0.60 10.41 -11.45
C ILE A 325 -0.73 11.05 -11.82
N GLN A 326 -0.70 12.31 -12.25
CA GLN A 326 -1.83 13.00 -12.87
C GLN A 326 -1.49 13.36 -14.31
N LYS A 327 -2.26 12.82 -15.27
CA LYS A 327 -2.09 13.09 -16.69
C LYS A 327 -3.44 13.09 -17.40
N ASP A 328 -3.68 14.10 -18.24
CA ASP A 328 -4.89 14.24 -19.05
C ASP A 328 -6.20 14.10 -18.26
N GLY A 329 -6.23 14.67 -17.05
CA GLY A 329 -7.38 14.62 -16.14
C GLY A 329 -7.59 13.29 -15.41
N ASN A 330 -6.69 12.31 -15.60
CA ASN A 330 -6.72 11.01 -14.94
C ASN A 330 -5.63 10.89 -13.88
N THR A 331 -5.90 10.09 -12.84
CA THR A 331 -4.96 9.82 -11.75
C THR A 331 -4.63 8.33 -11.66
N TYR A 332 -3.35 8.01 -11.57
CA TYR A 332 -2.82 6.67 -11.37
C TYR A 332 -1.99 6.64 -10.09
N PHE A 333 -2.24 5.68 -9.21
CA PHE A 333 -1.51 5.57 -7.95
C PHE A 333 -0.25 4.73 -8.15
N VAL A 334 0.90 5.30 -7.80
CA VAL A 334 2.19 4.62 -7.84
C VAL A 334 2.37 3.89 -6.52
N TYR A 335 2.66 2.60 -6.60
CA TYR A 335 2.88 1.78 -5.43
C TYR A 335 4.18 0.99 -5.55
N ARG A 336 4.75 0.70 -4.39
CA ARG A 336 5.88 -0.19 -4.25
C ARG A 336 5.40 -1.64 -4.15
N GLU A 337 5.98 -2.47 -4.99
CA GLU A 337 5.71 -3.90 -5.06
C GLU A 337 6.50 -4.67 -4.00
N THR A 338 6.03 -5.86 -3.64
CA THR A 338 6.64 -6.69 -2.59
C THR A 338 7.49 -7.84 -3.14
N PHE A 339 7.77 -7.84 -4.44
CA PHE A 339 8.29 -9.02 -5.16
C PHE A 339 9.69 -8.87 -5.75
N GLY A 340 10.36 -7.75 -5.55
CA GLY A 340 11.74 -7.60 -6.02
C GLY A 340 12.20 -6.17 -6.25
N PHE A 341 13.43 -6.07 -6.74
CA PHE A 341 14.11 -4.82 -7.07
C PHE A 341 14.55 -4.77 -8.54
N ALA A 342 13.58 -4.75 -9.46
CA ALA A 342 13.86 -4.66 -10.89
C ALA A 342 12.90 -3.69 -11.61
N ASN A 343 13.29 -3.27 -12.82
CA ASN A 343 12.45 -2.43 -13.69
C ASN A 343 11.42 -3.21 -14.49
N LYS A 344 11.77 -4.45 -14.80
CA LYS A 344 10.92 -5.38 -15.54
C LYS A 344 10.80 -6.66 -14.76
N GLU A 345 9.70 -7.35 -15.00
CA GLU A 345 9.52 -8.70 -14.48
C GLU A 345 10.56 -9.62 -15.14
N THR A 346 11.52 -10.13 -14.38
CA THR A 346 12.40 -11.22 -14.83
C THR A 346 12.01 -12.53 -14.13
N PRO A 347 12.54 -13.68 -14.59
CA PRO A 347 12.40 -14.93 -13.85
C PRO A 347 12.97 -14.84 -12.42
N GLU A 348 13.99 -14.01 -12.22
CA GLU A 348 14.72 -13.85 -10.97
C GLU A 348 14.08 -12.81 -10.05
N SER A 349 13.66 -11.63 -10.56
CA SER A 349 13.12 -10.55 -9.74
C SER A 349 11.77 -10.01 -10.23
N GLY A 350 10.91 -9.64 -9.29
CA GLY A 350 9.73 -8.80 -9.54
C GLY A 350 10.10 -7.34 -9.81
N VAL A 351 9.16 -6.60 -10.38
CA VAL A 351 9.29 -5.15 -10.56
C VAL A 351 9.20 -4.43 -9.22
N SER A 352 9.87 -3.28 -9.08
CA SER A 352 9.88 -2.48 -7.85
C SER A 352 8.66 -1.61 -7.68
N TYR A 353 8.23 -0.98 -8.77
CA TYR A 353 7.12 -0.03 -8.76
C TYR A 353 6.16 -0.33 -9.91
N ARG A 354 4.89 -0.06 -9.63
CA ARG A 354 3.83 -0.11 -10.61
C ARG A 354 2.90 1.06 -10.38
N MET A 355 2.11 1.39 -11.39
CA MET A 355 0.94 2.24 -11.24
C MET A 355 -0.35 1.47 -11.41
N PHE A 356 -1.42 1.99 -10.83
CA PHE A 356 -2.77 1.48 -11.04
C PHE A 356 -3.81 2.59 -10.84
N PRO A 357 -4.88 2.65 -11.65
CA PRO A 357 -6.05 3.45 -11.31
C PRO A 357 -6.70 3.03 -9.99
N ILE A 358 -7.45 3.95 -9.38
CA ILE A 358 -8.11 3.74 -8.09
C ILE A 358 -9.02 2.49 -8.07
N TYR A 359 -9.62 2.13 -9.21
CA TYR A 359 -10.51 0.97 -9.30
C TYR A 359 -9.79 -0.38 -9.25
N GLY A 360 -8.46 -0.40 -9.36
CA GLY A 360 -7.64 -1.61 -9.19
C GLY A 360 -7.53 -2.06 -7.73
N PHE A 361 -7.73 -1.14 -6.79
CA PHE A 361 -7.62 -1.40 -5.36
C PHE A 361 -8.96 -1.82 -4.76
N ASN A 362 -8.91 -2.74 -3.81
CA ASN A 362 -10.05 -3.23 -3.05
C ASN A 362 -10.30 -2.44 -1.77
N GLU A 363 -9.21 -2.08 -1.10
CA GLU A 363 -9.21 -1.37 0.18
C GLU A 363 -7.91 -0.59 0.35
N ILE A 364 -7.98 0.55 1.05
CA ILE A 364 -6.84 1.43 1.34
C ILE A 364 -6.96 1.96 2.76
N TYR A 365 -5.84 1.91 3.49
CA TYR A 365 -5.70 2.39 4.85
C TYR A 365 -4.56 3.41 4.96
N ALA A 366 -4.79 4.42 5.80
CA ALA A 366 -3.81 5.43 6.19
C ALA A 366 -3.52 5.34 7.70
N PHE A 367 -2.40 5.90 8.11
CA PHE A 367 -2.02 6.03 9.52
C PHE A 367 -1.53 7.46 9.79
N SER A 368 -2.13 8.12 10.77
CA SER A 368 -1.71 9.45 11.18
C SER A 368 -0.42 9.39 11.98
N GLN A 369 0.38 10.43 11.87
CA GLN A 369 1.63 10.57 12.61
C GLN A 369 1.50 11.63 13.70
N PRO A 370 2.07 11.38 14.89
CA PRO A 370 2.05 12.33 15.99
C PRO A 370 3.20 13.35 15.80
N LEU A 371 3.11 14.15 14.73
CA LEU A 371 4.00 15.29 14.51
C LEU A 371 3.37 16.54 15.12
N ASP A 372 4.16 17.27 15.89
CA ASP A 372 3.81 18.55 16.50
C ASP A 372 4.71 19.66 15.94
N ILE A 373 4.19 20.89 15.95
CA ILE A 373 4.90 22.07 15.45
C ILE A 373 5.05 23.05 16.59
N ASN A 374 6.30 23.28 16.99
CA ASN A 374 6.66 24.23 18.02
C ASN A 374 7.20 25.51 17.38
N VAL A 375 6.52 26.62 17.65
CA VAL A 375 6.89 27.95 17.16
C VAL A 375 7.32 28.79 18.36
N THR A 376 8.59 29.16 18.39
CA THR A 376 9.16 29.99 19.45
C THR A 376 9.54 31.35 18.88
N LYS A 377 8.98 32.43 19.42
CA LYS A 377 9.40 33.80 19.07
C LYS A 377 10.74 34.10 19.75
N LEU A 378 11.80 34.30 18.97
CA LEU A 378 13.15 34.61 19.45
C LEU A 378 13.35 36.12 19.65
N SER A 379 12.75 36.93 18.77
CA SER A 379 12.78 38.39 18.83
C SER A 379 11.50 38.98 18.21
N PRO A 380 11.28 40.32 18.25
CA PRO A 380 10.13 40.93 17.60
C PRO A 380 9.96 40.56 16.12
N THR A 381 11.06 40.20 15.45
CA THR A 381 11.09 39.91 14.01
C THR A 381 11.60 38.51 13.69
N GLU A 382 11.89 37.66 14.69
CA GLU A 382 12.56 36.38 14.47
C GLU A 382 11.84 35.25 15.22
N PHE A 383 11.59 34.16 14.50
CA PHE A 383 10.86 33.00 14.98
C PHE A 383 11.66 31.74 14.68
N ASN A 384 11.71 30.83 15.63
CA ASN A 384 12.19 29.46 15.44
C ASN A 384 10.99 28.54 15.28
N ILE A 385 10.96 27.77 14.19
CA ILE A 385 9.98 26.72 13.95
C ILE A 385 10.69 25.38 14.00
N VAL A 386 10.17 24.49 14.83
CA VAL A 386 10.67 23.13 15.00
C VAL A 386 9.52 22.18 14.83
N VAL A 387 9.68 21.19 13.94
CA VAL A 387 8.76 20.07 13.86
C VAL A 387 9.30 18.96 14.77
N GLN A 388 8.46 18.42 15.64
CA GLN A 388 8.86 17.37 16.56
C GLN A 388 7.96 16.15 16.45
N ASN A 389 8.50 14.97 16.66
CA ASN A 389 7.69 13.77 16.88
C ASN A 389 7.18 13.71 18.33
N ALA A 390 6.38 12.68 18.65
CA ALA A 390 5.88 12.42 20.01
C ALA A 390 6.97 12.27 21.09
N GLU A 391 8.23 12.00 20.71
CA GLU A 391 9.37 11.88 21.63
C GLU A 391 10.13 13.21 21.80
N GLY A 392 9.64 14.30 21.20
CA GLY A 392 10.28 15.62 21.23
C GLY A 392 11.52 15.73 20.33
N LYS A 393 11.74 14.76 19.43
CA LYS A 393 12.85 14.79 18.48
C LYS A 393 12.50 15.65 17.28
N ASN A 394 13.42 16.56 16.93
CA ASN A 394 13.29 17.40 15.74
C ASN A 394 13.28 16.56 14.48
N ILE A 395 12.34 16.85 13.58
CA ILE A 395 12.19 16.22 12.28
C ILE A 395 12.45 17.29 11.22
N ASP A 396 13.38 17.01 10.32
CA ASP A 396 13.61 17.84 9.16
C ASP A 396 12.45 17.67 8.16
N LEU A 397 11.57 18.68 8.09
CA LEU A 397 10.50 18.79 7.10
C LEU A 397 10.55 20.16 6.44
N ALA A 398 10.47 20.17 5.10
CA ALA A 398 10.49 21.38 4.31
C ALA A 398 9.37 22.36 4.71
N ILE A 399 9.72 23.63 4.89
CA ILE A 399 8.77 24.72 5.15
C ILE A 399 8.55 25.52 3.87
N GLU A 400 7.29 25.66 3.46
CA GLU A 400 6.90 26.52 2.33
C GLU A 400 6.39 27.88 2.83
N LYS A 401 6.57 28.92 2.01
CA LYS A 401 6.22 30.31 2.38
C LYS A 401 4.99 30.76 1.60
N GLU A 402 3.96 31.20 2.31
CA GLU A 402 2.83 31.94 1.74
C GLU A 402 2.83 33.40 2.21
N ILE A 403 3.08 34.33 1.29
CA ILE A 403 3.08 35.76 1.61
C ILE A 403 1.65 36.30 1.53
N TYR A 404 1.18 36.88 2.63
CA TYR A 404 0.01 37.78 2.64
C TYR A 404 0.48 39.23 2.45
N PRO A 405 -0.40 40.16 2.01
CA PRO A 405 -0.03 41.36 1.24
C PRO A 405 0.97 42.39 1.83
N ASP A 406 1.55 42.21 3.01
CA ASP A 406 2.33 43.26 3.70
C ASP A 406 3.84 42.95 3.88
N ASP A 407 4.33 41.73 3.65
CA ASP A 407 5.77 41.43 3.82
C ASP A 407 6.42 40.66 2.66
N GLN A 408 7.09 41.40 1.76
CA GLN A 408 7.90 40.80 0.71
C GLN A 408 9.28 40.29 1.21
N ASN A 409 9.68 40.60 2.44
CA ASN A 409 11.05 40.43 2.96
C ASN A 409 11.19 39.33 4.03
N VAL A 410 10.34 38.29 4.02
CA VAL A 410 10.55 37.12 4.90
C VAL A 410 11.79 36.35 4.44
N GLN A 411 12.74 36.14 5.36
CA GLN A 411 13.90 35.27 5.19
C GLN A 411 13.71 33.98 6.00
N ILE A 412 14.01 32.83 5.39
CA ILE A 412 14.03 31.53 6.06
C ILE A 412 15.46 31.00 5.97
N SER A 413 16.04 30.63 7.10
CA SER A 413 17.31 29.92 7.16
C SER A 413 17.15 28.64 7.96
N GLU A 414 17.80 27.58 7.51
CA GLU A 414 17.77 26.27 8.14
C GLU A 414 19.09 26.04 8.91
N SER A 415 19.00 25.53 10.14
CA SER A 415 20.17 25.12 10.91
C SER A 415 19.82 24.06 11.95
N ASN A 416 20.44 22.88 11.86
CA ASN A 416 20.29 21.76 12.80
C ASN A 416 18.82 21.36 13.03
N ASP A 417 18.09 21.01 11.96
CA ASP A 417 16.67 20.62 11.99
C ASP A 417 15.72 21.70 12.54
N ASN A 418 16.17 22.96 12.54
CA ASN A 418 15.38 24.12 12.94
C ASN A 418 15.26 25.10 11.78
N TYR A 419 14.12 25.77 11.72
CA TYR A 419 13.84 26.80 10.73
C TYR A 419 13.71 28.16 11.40
N PHE A 420 14.64 29.05 11.09
CA PHE A 420 14.64 30.43 11.58
C PHE A 420 13.99 31.33 10.54
N ILE A 421 12.94 32.03 10.96
CA ILE A 421 12.14 32.89 10.10
C ILE A 421 12.27 34.32 10.59
N THR A 422 12.80 35.19 9.74
CA THR A 422 12.89 36.62 10.00
C THR A 422 11.82 37.36 9.19
N THR A 423 10.94 38.09 9.86
CA THR A 423 9.87 38.89 9.24
C THR A 423 9.52 40.11 10.09
N LYS A 424 9.10 41.22 9.47
CA LYS A 424 8.74 42.46 10.19
C LYS A 424 7.24 42.65 10.33
N ASN A 425 6.45 41.94 9.54
CA ASN A 425 4.99 42.00 9.59
C ASN A 425 4.37 40.63 9.85
N SER A 426 3.08 40.65 10.14
CA SER A 426 2.25 39.47 10.29
C SER A 426 2.40 38.57 9.06
N THR A 427 3.02 37.40 9.24
CA THR A 427 3.36 36.48 8.15
C THR A 427 2.72 35.14 8.42
N LYS A 428 2.08 34.55 7.41
CA LYS A 428 1.71 33.14 7.50
C LYS A 428 2.82 32.30 6.92
N VAL A 429 3.18 31.27 7.65
CA VAL A 429 4.11 30.26 7.17
C VAL A 429 3.34 28.96 7.09
N THR A 430 3.42 28.35 5.91
CA THR A 430 2.71 27.11 5.63
C THR A 430 3.77 26.02 5.63
N ILE A 431 3.84 25.28 6.72
CA ILE A 431 4.74 24.13 6.75
C ILE A 431 4.15 23.13 5.76
N ALA A 432 4.98 22.64 4.83
CA ALA A 432 4.51 21.95 3.64
C ALA A 432 3.51 20.87 4.04
N LYS A 433 2.39 20.83 3.31
CA LYS A 433 1.14 20.11 3.55
C LYS A 433 1.28 18.64 3.97
N ASP A 434 2.44 18.05 3.74
CA ASP A 434 2.64 16.64 3.97
C ASP A 434 2.95 16.36 5.46
N TYR A 435 2.17 15.45 6.06
CA TYR A 435 2.40 14.79 7.37
C TYR A 435 1.92 15.46 8.66
N PHE A 436 1.20 16.60 8.62
CA PHE A 436 0.68 17.25 9.83
C PHE A 436 -0.80 16.95 10.10
N PHE A 437 -1.11 16.65 11.37
CA PHE A 437 -2.47 16.44 11.84
C PHE A 437 -3.13 17.77 12.26
N GLN A 438 -4.20 18.16 11.57
CA GLN A 438 -5.37 18.82 12.18
C GLN A 438 -6.65 18.12 11.70
N GLU A 439 -7.69 18.12 12.54
CA GLU A 439 -8.99 17.47 12.29
C GLU A 439 -9.63 17.86 10.93
N ASN A 440 -9.24 19.00 10.35
CA ASN A 440 -9.87 19.56 9.15
C ASN A 440 -9.06 19.40 7.85
N GLY A 441 -7.84 18.84 7.87
CA GLY A 441 -7.08 18.54 6.64
C GLY A 441 -6.47 19.74 5.91
N ASP A 442 -6.40 20.90 6.55
CA ASP A 442 -5.65 22.06 6.05
C ASP A 442 -4.17 21.93 6.43
N SER A 443 -3.29 22.50 5.59
CA SER A 443 -1.87 22.70 5.90
C SER A 443 -1.71 23.41 7.25
N TYR A 444 -0.72 23.02 8.06
CA TYR A 444 -0.48 23.70 9.33
C TYR A 444 0.08 25.09 9.04
N THR A 445 -0.80 26.06 9.16
CA THR A 445 -0.49 27.45 8.87
C THR A 445 -0.24 28.16 10.19
N VAL A 446 1.01 28.55 10.41
CA VAL A 446 1.39 29.37 11.56
C VAL A 446 1.25 30.81 11.19
N GLN A 447 0.42 31.56 11.92
CA GLN A 447 0.47 33.02 11.88
C GLN A 447 1.58 33.50 12.83
N LEU A 448 2.65 34.04 12.27
CA LEU A 448 3.71 34.71 13.01
C LEU A 448 3.27 36.15 13.31
N GLN A 449 3.13 36.49 14.60
CA GLN A 449 2.77 37.82 15.10
C GLN A 449 3.80 38.32 16.11
#